data_AF-A0A933FHY4-F1
#
_entry.id   AF-A0A933FHY4-F1
#
_cell.length_a   1.000
_cell.length_b   1.000
_cell.length_c   1.000
_cell.angle_alpha   90.00
_cell.angle_beta   90.00
_cell.angle_gamma   90.00
#
_symmetry.space_group_name_H-M   'P 1'
#
loop_
_entity.id
_entity.type
_entity.pdbx_description
1 polymer ?
#
loop_
_entity_poly.entity_id
_entity_poly.type
_entity_poly.pdbx_seq_one_letter_code
_entity_poly.pdbx_strand_id
1 'polypeptide(L)'
;MSLTSIITDHMKAAMKAKDSATLSTLRLLVSAMKNKKIDVQHDLSDAEVTDVVKSQVKQLKDSIESFKAGGREDLATSAQTEVVVLEQYLPTQMSDEDLARIVNEVVEKSGATSKADMGKVMGAAMTAVAGRADGSRVKEIVGTLLHAFVPVLVGLGLFSLDAHAAVPLIENFTDGPSYFEFMLRIVRVLMLWLGIIAVTLILNGGFQYMIASYRDEEHTSALSKMTYGIFATLIIAGLFAFFTLVLREIG
;
A
#
# COMPACT_ATOMS: atom_id res chain seq x y z
N MET A 1 -16.26 34.43 -11.81
CA MET A 1 -14.86 34.88 -11.91
C MET A 1 -14.00 33.65 -12.11
N SER A 2 -13.03 33.67 -13.03
CA SER A 2 -12.12 32.53 -13.22
C SER A 2 -11.12 32.44 -12.07
N LEU A 3 -10.62 31.25 -11.78
CA LEU A 3 -9.65 31.02 -10.70
C LEU A 3 -8.37 31.86 -10.90
N THR A 4 -7.93 32.02 -12.15
CA THR A 4 -6.82 32.91 -12.52
C THR A 4 -7.05 34.35 -12.07
N SER A 5 -8.26 34.88 -12.27
CA SER A 5 -8.60 36.25 -11.88
C SER A 5 -8.57 36.42 -10.35
N ILE A 6 -9.11 35.44 -9.61
CA ILE A 6 -9.12 35.41 -8.14
C ILE A 6 -7.69 35.43 -7.59
N ILE A 7 -6.81 34.57 -8.11
CA ILE A 7 -5.40 34.51 -7.70
C ILE A 7 -4.69 35.85 -7.95
N THR A 8 -4.90 36.47 -9.12
CA THR A 8 -4.28 37.77 -9.42
C THR A 8 -4.80 38.91 -8.54
N ASP A 9 -6.07 38.87 -8.14
CA ASP A 9 -6.65 39.88 -7.25
C ASP A 9 -6.21 39.69 -5.81
N HIS A 10 -6.10 38.44 -5.35
CA HIS A 10 -5.51 38.12 -4.04
C HIS A 10 -4.04 38.51 -3.96
N MET A 11 -3.27 38.39 -5.05
CA MET A 11 -1.90 38.90 -5.12
C MET A 11 -1.85 40.43 -4.93
N LYS A 12 -2.76 41.17 -5.57
CA LYS A 12 -2.86 42.63 -5.38
C LYS A 12 -3.29 42.97 -3.95
N ALA A 13 -4.18 42.18 -3.35
CA ALA A 13 -4.61 42.36 -1.97
C ALA A 13 -3.45 42.13 -0.99
N ALA A 14 -2.66 41.07 -1.17
CA ALA A 14 -1.46 40.79 -0.38
C ALA A 14 -0.42 41.93 -0.50
N MET A 15 -0.26 42.50 -1.70
CA MET A 15 0.60 43.66 -1.92
C MET A 15 0.13 44.89 -1.13
N LYS A 16 -1.19 45.14 -1.06
CA LYS A 16 -1.76 46.25 -0.27
C LYS A 16 -1.65 46.00 1.23
N ALA A 17 -1.84 44.75 1.66
CA ALA A 17 -1.73 44.32 3.05
C ALA A 17 -0.28 44.23 3.55
N LYS A 18 0.72 44.36 2.66
CA LYS A 18 2.16 44.15 2.94
C LYS A 18 2.47 42.77 3.50
N ASP A 19 1.67 41.77 3.14
CA ASP A 19 1.96 40.37 3.46
C ASP A 19 3.01 39.84 2.49
N SER A 20 4.28 39.88 2.92
CA SER A 20 5.41 39.49 2.08
C SER A 20 5.41 38.01 1.74
N ALA A 21 4.98 37.15 2.66
CA ALA A 21 5.00 35.70 2.48
C ALA A 21 3.95 35.27 1.46
N THR A 22 2.70 35.71 1.63
CA THR A 22 1.62 35.44 0.66
C THR A 22 1.95 36.03 -0.71
N LEU A 23 2.53 37.24 -0.74
CA LEU A 23 2.89 37.90 -2.00
C LEU A 23 3.99 37.16 -2.76
N SER A 24 5.03 36.65 -2.10
CA SER A 24 6.08 35.85 -2.77
C SER A 24 5.53 34.56 -3.33
N THR A 25 4.72 33.83 -2.56
CA THR A 25 4.11 32.56 -2.98
C THR A 25 3.18 32.77 -4.17
N LEU A 26 2.30 33.79 -4.12
CA LEU A 26 1.39 34.06 -5.23
C LEU A 26 2.11 34.54 -6.50
N ARG A 27 3.23 35.27 -6.39
CA ARG A 27 4.05 35.64 -7.56
C ARG A 27 4.70 34.43 -8.23
N LEU A 28 5.18 33.48 -7.43
CA LEU A 28 5.72 32.23 -7.93
C LEU A 28 4.64 31.42 -8.64
N LEU A 29 3.45 31.32 -8.03
CA LEU A 29 2.30 30.64 -8.63
C LEU A 29 1.88 31.27 -9.96
N VAL A 30 1.77 32.62 -10.03
CA VAL A 30 1.45 33.33 -11.28
C VAL A 30 2.50 33.06 -12.36
N SER A 31 3.78 32.98 -11.99
CA SER A 31 4.84 32.64 -12.93
C SER A 31 4.69 31.20 -13.46
N ALA A 32 4.37 30.25 -12.57
CA ALA A 32 4.09 28.86 -12.96
C ALA A 32 2.87 28.74 -13.89
N MET A 33 1.79 29.49 -13.59
CA MET A 33 0.61 29.56 -14.47
C MET A 33 0.98 30.14 -15.85
N LYS A 34 1.81 31.20 -15.89
CA LYS A 34 2.27 31.79 -17.15
C LYS A 34 3.10 30.79 -17.96
N ASN A 35 3.99 30.03 -17.31
CA ASN A 35 4.77 28.98 -17.97
C ASN A 35 3.84 27.90 -18.55
N LYS A 36 2.87 27.42 -17.75
CA LYS A 36 1.89 26.44 -18.22
C LYS A 36 1.07 26.95 -19.40
N LYS A 37 0.65 28.23 -19.38
CA LYS A 37 -0.04 28.89 -20.49
C LYS A 37 0.79 28.92 -21.78
N ILE A 38 2.10 29.14 -21.66
CA ILE A 38 3.02 29.07 -22.81
C ILE A 38 3.11 27.64 -23.35
N ASP A 39 3.18 26.65 -22.46
CA ASP A 39 3.28 25.23 -22.84
C ASP A 39 2.03 24.73 -23.58
N VAL A 40 0.83 25.08 -23.10
CA VAL A 40 -0.44 24.62 -23.70
C VAL A 40 -0.92 25.51 -24.85
N GLN A 41 -0.34 26.69 -25.04
CA GLN A 41 -0.67 27.65 -26.11
C GLN A 41 -2.14 28.12 -26.16
N HIS A 42 -2.87 28.03 -25.05
CA HIS A 42 -4.21 28.57 -24.88
C HIS A 42 -4.42 29.13 -23.47
N ASP A 43 -5.53 29.83 -23.24
CA ASP A 43 -5.88 30.29 -21.90
C ASP A 43 -6.18 29.10 -20.98
N LEU A 44 -5.67 29.15 -19.75
CA LEU A 44 -5.86 28.07 -18.78
C LEU A 44 -7.31 28.02 -18.32
N SER A 45 -7.89 26.83 -18.35
CA SER A 45 -9.14 26.51 -17.67
C SER A 45 -8.93 26.44 -16.15
N ASP A 46 -10.01 26.58 -15.38
CA ASP A 46 -9.93 26.50 -13.91
C ASP A 46 -9.40 25.14 -13.43
N ALA A 47 -9.64 24.07 -14.19
CA ALA A 47 -9.09 22.75 -13.92
C ALA A 47 -7.55 22.73 -14.07
N GLU A 48 -7.03 23.31 -15.15
CA GLU A 48 -5.57 23.38 -15.37
C GLU A 48 -4.87 24.30 -14.38
N VAL A 49 -5.53 25.39 -13.96
CA VAL A 49 -5.04 26.25 -12.87
C VAL A 49 -4.94 25.45 -11.58
N THR A 50 -5.96 24.65 -11.27
CA THR A 50 -5.96 23.76 -10.10
C THR A 50 -4.79 22.77 -10.17
N ASP A 51 -4.51 22.19 -11.34
CA ASP A 51 -3.39 21.28 -11.54
C ASP A 51 -2.02 21.95 -11.33
N VAL A 52 -1.87 23.20 -11.77
CA VAL A 52 -0.65 23.99 -11.50
C VAL A 52 -0.48 24.24 -10.00
N VAL A 53 -1.57 24.60 -9.29
CA VAL A 53 -1.53 24.79 -7.83
C VAL A 53 -1.16 23.48 -7.12
N LYS A 54 -1.76 22.34 -7.52
CA LYS A 54 -1.42 21.01 -6.96
C LYS A 54 0.06 20.68 -7.13
N SER A 55 0.60 20.93 -8.33
CA SER A 55 2.02 20.71 -8.62
C SER A 55 2.94 21.53 -7.72
N GLN A 56 2.61 22.82 -7.50
CA GLN A 56 3.39 23.68 -6.61
C GLN A 56 3.32 23.24 -5.14
N VAL A 57 2.13 22.87 -4.65
CA VAL A 57 1.97 22.32 -3.30
C VAL A 57 2.82 21.07 -3.10
N LYS A 58 2.88 20.18 -4.11
CA LYS A 58 3.71 18.98 -4.07
C LYS A 58 5.20 19.33 -3.96
N GLN A 59 5.70 20.21 -4.82
CA GLN A 59 7.11 20.63 -4.78
C GLN A 59 7.51 21.21 -3.42
N LEU A 60 6.61 21.96 -2.78
CA LEU A 60 6.84 22.49 -1.44
C LEU A 60 6.84 21.38 -0.36
N LYS A 61 5.93 20.40 -0.44
CA LYS A 61 5.90 19.25 0.48
C LYS A 61 7.17 18.41 0.39
N ASP A 62 7.64 18.12 -0.83
CA ASP A 62 8.91 17.41 -1.07
C ASP A 62 10.11 18.22 -0.52
N SER A 63 10.06 19.55 -0.63
CA SER A 63 11.07 20.45 -0.08
C SER A 63 11.04 20.48 1.46
N ILE A 64 9.86 20.45 2.08
CA ILE A 64 9.71 20.39 3.54
C ILE A 64 10.38 19.13 4.10
N GLU A 65 10.13 17.97 3.48
CA GLU A 65 10.80 16.72 3.88
C GLU A 65 12.32 16.83 3.76
N SER A 66 12.80 17.38 2.64
CA SER A 66 14.23 17.60 2.42
C SER A 66 14.85 18.56 3.44
N PHE A 67 14.16 19.65 3.80
CA PHE A 67 14.63 20.61 4.81
C PHE A 67 14.63 20.02 6.21
N LYS A 68 13.61 19.22 6.58
CA LYS A 68 13.56 18.49 7.85
C LYS A 68 14.69 17.47 7.96
N ALA A 69 14.93 16.71 6.89
CA ALA A 69 16.04 15.76 6.84
C ALA A 69 17.41 16.45 6.98
N GLY A 70 17.54 17.68 6.49
CA GLY A 70 18.74 18.52 6.64
C GLY A 70 18.83 19.32 7.94
N GLY A 71 17.90 19.18 8.89
CA GLY A 71 17.88 19.92 10.15
C GLY A 71 17.59 21.42 10.01
N ARG A 72 16.97 21.84 8.91
CA ARG A 72 16.63 23.25 8.59
C ARG A 72 15.15 23.54 8.87
N GLU A 73 14.79 23.53 10.15
CA GLU A 73 13.43 23.77 10.64
C GLU A 73 12.87 25.15 10.22
N ASP A 74 13.77 26.14 10.07
CA ASP A 74 13.45 27.51 9.62
C ASP A 74 12.84 27.51 8.22
N LEU A 75 13.47 26.79 7.29
CA LEU A 75 13.03 26.67 5.91
C LEU A 75 11.79 25.78 5.79
N ALA A 76 11.70 24.72 6.58
CA ALA A 76 10.53 23.86 6.64
C ALA A 76 9.28 24.64 7.10
N THR A 77 9.41 25.50 8.10
CA THR A 77 8.31 26.33 8.61
C THR A 77 7.86 27.37 7.58
N SER A 78 8.82 27.99 6.86
CA SER A 78 8.51 28.90 5.76
C SER A 78 7.73 28.19 4.66
N ALA A 79 8.24 27.06 4.17
CA ALA A 79 7.58 26.28 3.12
C ALA A 79 6.19 25.76 3.55
N GLN A 80 6.01 25.40 4.83
CA GLN A 80 4.70 25.02 5.38
C GLN A 80 3.70 26.18 5.32
N THR A 81 4.15 27.41 5.57
CA THR A 81 3.31 28.60 5.45
C THR A 81 2.87 28.82 4.00
N GLU A 82 3.78 28.61 3.05
CA GLU A 82 3.46 28.71 1.61
C GLU A 82 2.43 27.65 1.17
N VAL A 83 2.56 26.41 1.67
CA VAL A 83 1.58 25.33 1.42
C VAL A 83 0.19 25.76 1.89
N VAL A 84 0.07 26.32 3.10
CA VAL A 84 -1.22 26.77 3.65
C VAL A 84 -1.84 27.86 2.79
N VAL A 85 -1.04 28.79 2.25
CA VAL A 85 -1.54 29.83 1.35
C VAL A 85 -2.08 29.22 0.05
N LEU A 86 -1.38 28.25 -0.54
CA LEU A 86 -1.78 27.62 -1.79
C LEU A 86 -2.99 26.69 -1.65
N GLU A 87 -3.10 25.98 -0.52
CA GLU A 87 -4.22 25.07 -0.25
C GLU A 87 -5.59 25.78 -0.21
N GLN A 88 -5.62 27.10 0.04
CA GLN A 88 -6.85 27.91 -0.04
C GLN A 88 -7.47 27.97 -1.46
N TYR A 89 -6.66 27.72 -2.50
CA TYR A 89 -7.11 27.75 -3.89
C TYR A 89 -7.40 26.36 -4.46
N LEU A 90 -7.20 25.31 -3.65
CA LEU A 90 -7.56 23.94 -4.02
C LEU A 90 -8.96 23.62 -3.48
N PRO A 91 -9.77 22.85 -4.24
CA PRO A 91 -10.97 22.25 -3.66
C PRO A 91 -10.56 21.38 -2.48
N THR A 92 -11.35 21.40 -1.40
CA THR A 92 -11.10 20.66 -0.16
C THR A 92 -10.65 19.24 -0.49
N GLN A 93 -9.37 18.96 -0.23
CA GLN A 93 -8.83 17.63 -0.48
C GLN A 93 -9.49 16.66 0.49
N MET A 94 -9.91 15.54 -0.05
CA MET A 94 -10.46 14.46 0.75
C MET A 94 -9.36 13.88 1.64
N SER A 95 -9.73 13.47 2.86
CA SER A 95 -8.79 12.82 3.79
C SER A 95 -8.23 11.53 3.18
N ASP A 96 -7.06 11.11 3.63
CA ASP A 96 -6.46 9.84 3.19
C ASP A 96 -7.39 8.64 3.50
N GLU A 97 -8.13 8.70 4.61
CA GLU A 97 -9.10 7.69 5.03
C GLU A 97 -10.29 7.56 4.05
N ASP A 98 -10.91 8.69 3.69
CA ASP A 98 -12.03 8.71 2.75
C ASP A 98 -11.56 8.33 1.33
N LEU A 99 -10.32 8.70 0.97
CA LEU A 99 -9.68 8.31 -0.28
C LEU A 99 -9.46 6.81 -0.34
N ALA A 100 -8.90 6.21 0.71
CA ALA A 100 -8.70 4.77 0.81
C ALA A 100 -10.03 4.02 0.70
N ARG A 101 -11.09 4.51 1.37
CA ARG A 101 -12.44 3.91 1.29
C ARG A 101 -12.97 3.88 -0.14
N ILE A 102 -12.93 5.02 -0.83
CA ILE A 102 -13.45 5.12 -2.21
C ILE A 102 -12.63 4.26 -3.18
N VAL A 103 -11.30 4.27 -3.05
CA VAL A 103 -10.44 3.45 -3.89
C VAL A 103 -10.71 1.96 -3.64
N ASN A 104 -10.92 1.55 -2.40
CA ASN A 104 -11.25 0.16 -2.08
C ASN A 104 -12.58 -0.29 -2.69
N GLU A 105 -13.64 0.53 -2.57
CA GLU A 105 -14.93 0.23 -3.22
C GLU A 105 -14.79 0.08 -4.74
N VAL A 106 -13.91 0.88 -5.36
CA VAL A 106 -13.64 0.79 -6.79
C VAL A 106 -12.89 -0.50 -7.14
N VAL A 107 -11.91 -0.90 -6.32
CA VAL A 107 -11.20 -2.18 -6.48
C VAL A 107 -12.17 -3.36 -6.36
N GLU A 108 -13.02 -3.38 -5.34
CA GLU A 108 -14.05 -4.42 -5.14
C GLU A 108 -15.03 -4.50 -6.33
N LYS A 109 -15.61 -3.36 -6.75
CA LYS A 109 -16.55 -3.30 -7.89
C LYS A 109 -15.89 -3.68 -9.22
N SER A 110 -14.59 -3.40 -9.36
CA SER A 110 -13.86 -3.69 -10.60
C SER A 110 -13.34 -5.14 -10.69
N GLY A 111 -13.32 -5.87 -9.57
CA GLY A 111 -12.81 -7.24 -9.48
C GLY A 111 -11.31 -7.35 -9.75
N ALA A 112 -10.56 -6.26 -9.58
CA ALA A 112 -9.14 -6.19 -9.90
C ALA A 112 -8.31 -6.94 -8.85
N THR A 113 -7.51 -7.92 -9.28
CA THR A 113 -6.70 -8.77 -8.39
C THR A 113 -5.20 -8.65 -8.64
N SER A 114 -4.79 -7.93 -9.68
CA SER A 114 -3.39 -7.86 -10.10
C SER A 114 -2.98 -6.46 -10.53
N LYS A 115 -1.66 -6.21 -10.55
CA LYS A 115 -1.10 -4.98 -11.14
C LYS A 115 -1.44 -4.80 -12.62
N ALA A 116 -1.80 -5.87 -13.34
CA ALA A 116 -2.24 -5.75 -14.73
C ALA A 116 -3.57 -4.96 -14.83
N ASP A 117 -4.38 -4.99 -13.76
CA ASP A 117 -5.67 -4.32 -13.67
C ASP A 117 -5.55 -2.87 -13.17
N MET A 118 -4.34 -2.41 -12.84
CA MET A 118 -4.08 -1.07 -12.30
C MET A 118 -4.66 0.03 -13.20
N GLY A 119 -4.57 -0.10 -14.52
CA GLY A 119 -5.13 0.87 -15.46
C GLY A 119 -6.66 0.99 -15.38
N LYS A 120 -7.34 -0.14 -15.15
CA LYS A 120 -8.80 -0.23 -15.01
C LYS A 120 -9.25 0.41 -13.70
N VAL A 121 -8.57 0.10 -12.60
CA VAL A 121 -8.85 0.67 -11.28
C VAL A 121 -8.57 2.17 -11.26
N MET A 122 -7.45 2.62 -11.84
CA MET A 122 -7.09 4.03 -11.90
C MET A 122 -8.15 4.88 -12.61
N GLY A 123 -8.68 4.43 -13.75
CA GLY A 123 -9.73 5.16 -14.48
C GLY A 123 -11.03 5.31 -13.67
N ALA A 124 -11.47 4.21 -13.06
CA ALA A 124 -12.67 4.21 -12.23
C ALA A 124 -12.49 5.00 -10.92
N ALA A 125 -11.32 4.91 -10.29
CA ALA A 125 -10.99 5.62 -9.07
C ALA A 125 -10.94 7.12 -9.32
N MET A 126 -10.26 7.56 -10.39
CA MET A 126 -10.20 8.97 -10.79
C MET A 126 -11.58 9.57 -11.09
N THR A 127 -12.50 8.76 -11.63
CA THR A 127 -13.90 9.18 -11.83
C THR A 127 -14.64 9.28 -10.48
N ALA A 128 -14.44 8.32 -9.58
CA ALA A 128 -15.09 8.30 -8.27
C ALA A 128 -14.62 9.43 -7.34
N VAL A 129 -13.32 9.78 -7.37
CA VAL A 129 -12.80 10.92 -6.61
C VAL A 129 -13.05 12.27 -7.27
N ALA A 130 -13.50 12.30 -8.53
CA ALA A 130 -13.92 13.52 -9.24
C ALA A 130 -12.97 14.72 -9.07
N GLY A 131 -11.66 14.48 -9.05
CA GLY A 131 -10.63 15.52 -8.88
C GLY A 131 -10.41 16.04 -7.45
N ARG A 132 -11.13 15.49 -6.45
CA ARG A 132 -10.98 15.80 -5.00
C ARG A 132 -9.77 15.13 -4.34
N ALA A 133 -9.07 14.28 -5.08
CA ALA A 133 -7.81 13.67 -4.68
C ALA A 133 -6.78 13.80 -5.80
N ASP A 134 -5.50 13.80 -5.41
CA ASP A 134 -4.38 13.84 -6.37
C ASP A 134 -4.18 12.47 -7.03
N GLY A 135 -3.92 12.46 -8.35
CA GLY A 135 -3.72 11.22 -9.09
C GLY A 135 -2.50 10.41 -8.63
N SER A 136 -1.50 11.06 -8.04
CA SER A 136 -0.36 10.36 -7.43
C SER A 136 -0.74 9.66 -6.13
N ARG A 137 -1.55 10.31 -5.27
CA ARG A 137 -2.13 9.69 -4.04
C ARG A 137 -3.03 8.50 -4.39
N VAL A 138 -3.89 8.65 -5.41
CA VAL A 138 -4.73 7.54 -5.90
C VAL A 138 -3.86 6.39 -6.39
N LYS A 139 -2.83 6.67 -7.20
CA LYS A 139 -1.92 5.66 -7.74
C LYS A 139 -1.16 4.90 -6.65
N GLU A 140 -0.72 5.61 -5.62
CA GLU A 140 -0.04 5.02 -4.48
C GLU A 140 -0.95 4.06 -3.72
N ILE A 141 -2.16 4.51 -3.35
CA ILE A 141 -3.14 3.69 -2.64
C ILE A 141 -3.57 2.48 -3.48
N VAL A 142 -3.89 2.68 -4.77
CA VAL A 142 -4.22 1.57 -5.69
C VAL A 142 -3.04 0.60 -5.79
N GLY A 143 -1.82 1.12 -5.88
CA GLY A 143 -0.60 0.33 -5.95
C GLY A 143 -0.37 -0.51 -4.70
N THR A 144 -0.65 0.03 -3.52
CA THR A 144 -0.57 -0.68 -2.23
C THR A 144 -1.64 -1.77 -2.13
N LEU A 145 -2.89 -1.45 -2.48
CA LEU A 145 -4.00 -2.41 -2.44
C LEU A 145 -3.82 -3.58 -3.43
N LEU A 146 -3.28 -3.31 -4.63
CA LEU A 146 -3.00 -4.35 -5.63
C LEU A 146 -1.66 -5.09 -5.42
N HIS A 147 -0.72 -4.51 -4.65
CA HIS A 147 0.50 -5.21 -4.21
C HIS A 147 0.22 -6.16 -3.04
N ALA A 148 -0.79 -5.87 -2.23
CA ALA A 148 -1.13 -6.71 -1.10
C ALA A 148 -1.50 -8.11 -1.61
N PHE A 149 -0.82 -9.09 -1.05
CA PHE A 149 -0.71 -10.50 -1.41
C PHE A 149 -2.03 -11.28 -1.20
N VAL A 150 -3.16 -10.73 -1.62
CA VAL A 150 -4.50 -11.30 -1.53
C VAL A 150 -4.72 -12.53 -2.44
N PRO A 151 -4.09 -12.67 -3.64
CA PRO A 151 -4.44 -13.76 -4.55
C PRO A 151 -4.12 -15.17 -4.02
N VAL A 152 -3.10 -15.32 -3.17
CA VAL A 152 -2.65 -16.64 -2.70
C VAL A 152 -3.50 -17.15 -1.53
N LEU A 153 -3.93 -16.25 -0.62
CA LEU A 153 -4.72 -16.60 0.56
C LEU A 153 -6.21 -16.80 0.25
N VAL A 154 -6.76 -16.02 -0.68
CA VAL A 154 -8.18 -16.13 -1.09
C VAL A 154 -8.41 -17.32 -2.02
N GLY A 155 -7.47 -17.63 -2.92
CA GLY A 155 -7.58 -18.77 -3.86
C GLY A 155 -7.51 -20.16 -3.21
N LEU A 156 -6.97 -20.27 -1.99
CA LEU A 156 -6.85 -21.54 -1.25
C LEU A 156 -8.05 -21.84 -0.33
N GLY A 157 -9.07 -20.98 -0.28
CA GLY A 157 -10.28 -21.21 0.53
C GLY A 157 -10.04 -21.23 2.05
N LEU A 158 -8.87 -20.78 2.51
CA LEU A 158 -8.48 -20.79 3.94
C LEU A 158 -9.02 -19.59 4.73
N PHE A 159 -9.58 -18.57 4.05
CA PHE A 159 -10.21 -17.41 4.67
C PHE A 159 -11.42 -16.94 3.86
N SER A 160 -12.59 -16.91 4.49
CA SER A 160 -13.70 -16.05 4.09
C SER A 160 -13.53 -14.72 4.82
N LEU A 161 -12.77 -13.78 4.25
CA LEU A 161 -12.71 -12.41 4.78
C LEU A 161 -13.53 -11.49 3.88
N ASP A 162 -14.51 -10.81 4.48
CA ASP A 162 -15.08 -9.59 3.92
C ASP A 162 -13.94 -8.59 3.68
N ALA A 163 -13.88 -8.06 2.46
CA ALA A 163 -12.85 -7.14 2.00
C ALA A 163 -12.75 -5.85 2.86
N HIS A 164 -13.79 -5.54 3.64
CA HIS A 164 -13.84 -4.43 4.59
C HIS A 164 -12.87 -4.56 5.78
N ALA A 165 -12.38 -5.75 6.12
CA ALA A 165 -11.45 -5.97 7.23
C ALA A 165 -9.96 -5.99 6.82
N ALA A 166 -9.66 -5.97 5.52
CA ALA A 166 -8.29 -6.13 5.00
C ALA A 166 -7.51 -4.81 4.87
N VAL A 167 -8.19 -3.67 4.83
CA VAL A 167 -7.57 -2.34 4.63
C VAL A 167 -6.83 -1.80 5.87
N PRO A 168 -7.35 -1.89 7.11
CA PRO A 168 -6.61 -1.42 8.29
C PRO A 168 -5.45 -2.34 8.71
N LEU A 169 -5.24 -3.46 8.00
CA LEU A 169 -4.12 -4.37 8.26
C LEU A 169 -2.79 -3.77 7.78
N ILE A 170 -2.75 -2.82 6.83
CA ILE A 170 -1.51 -2.34 6.20
C ILE A 170 -0.90 -1.11 6.92
N GLU A 171 -1.69 -0.20 7.49
CA GLU A 171 -1.13 0.94 8.25
C GLU A 171 -0.64 0.55 9.65
N ASN A 172 -1.14 -0.56 10.22
CA ASN A 172 -0.67 -1.09 11.50
C ASN A 172 0.48 -2.12 11.34
N PHE A 173 1.06 -2.30 10.15
CA PHE A 173 2.13 -3.30 9.92
C PHE A 173 3.45 -2.96 10.63
N THR A 174 3.56 -1.77 11.24
CA THR A 174 4.72 -1.29 11.99
C THR A 174 4.53 -1.17 13.50
N ASP A 175 3.35 -1.48 14.05
CA ASP A 175 3.09 -1.40 15.49
C ASP A 175 2.55 -2.71 16.08
N GLY A 176 3.39 -3.40 16.85
CA GLY A 176 2.94 -4.38 17.85
C GLY A 176 2.41 -5.73 17.33
N PRO A 177 1.70 -6.50 18.20
CA PRO A 177 1.57 -7.97 18.18
C PRO A 177 0.96 -8.62 16.91
N SER A 178 0.46 -7.81 15.97
CA SER A 178 -0.14 -8.27 14.71
C SER A 178 0.86 -8.84 13.71
N TYR A 179 2.10 -8.32 13.63
CA TYR A 179 3.14 -8.87 12.75
C TYR A 179 3.58 -10.28 13.19
N PHE A 180 3.78 -10.42 14.51
CA PHE A 180 4.20 -11.68 15.11
C PHE A 180 3.12 -12.76 14.90
N GLU A 181 1.85 -12.42 15.14
CA GLU A 181 0.73 -13.33 14.91
C GLU A 181 0.60 -13.75 13.44
N PHE A 182 0.74 -12.81 12.50
CA PHE A 182 0.74 -13.11 11.08
C PHE A 182 1.89 -14.06 10.69
N MET A 183 3.10 -13.81 11.19
CA MET A 183 4.26 -14.68 10.97
C MET A 183 4.02 -16.10 11.52
N LEU A 184 3.45 -16.21 12.72
CA LEU A 184 3.10 -17.50 13.32
C LEU A 184 2.04 -18.26 12.50
N ARG A 185 1.06 -17.56 11.93
CA ARG A 185 0.05 -18.16 11.02
C ARG A 185 0.71 -18.71 9.75
N ILE A 186 1.68 -18.00 9.16
CA ILE A 186 2.46 -18.50 8.02
C ILE A 186 3.26 -19.74 8.39
N VAL A 187 3.98 -19.69 9.51
CA VAL A 187 4.78 -20.83 10.01
C VAL A 187 3.88 -22.06 10.20
N ARG A 188 2.69 -21.90 10.76
CA ARG A 188 1.70 -22.98 10.92
C ARG A 188 1.28 -23.61 9.60
N VAL A 189 1.08 -22.82 8.55
CA VAL A 189 0.74 -23.34 7.20
C VAL A 189 1.92 -24.08 6.59
N LEU A 190 3.15 -23.57 6.72
CA LEU A 190 4.35 -24.26 6.24
C LEU A 190 4.56 -25.61 6.93
N MET A 191 4.21 -25.73 8.21
CA MET A 191 4.26 -27.01 8.92
C MET A 191 3.34 -28.06 8.31
N LEU A 192 2.16 -27.68 7.82
CA LEU A 192 1.25 -28.62 7.15
C LEU A 192 1.86 -29.16 5.84
N TRP A 193 2.55 -28.31 5.07
CA TRP A 193 3.27 -28.74 3.87
C TRP A 193 4.42 -29.69 4.19
N LEU A 194 5.18 -29.42 5.26
CA LEU A 194 6.21 -30.35 5.73
C LEU A 194 5.61 -31.68 6.19
N GLY A 195 4.41 -31.67 6.78
CA GLY A 195 3.68 -32.88 7.16
C GLY A 195 3.36 -33.77 5.96
N ILE A 196 2.95 -33.19 4.84
CA ILE A 196 2.72 -33.94 3.58
C ILE A 196 4.00 -34.62 3.11
N ILE A 197 5.14 -33.93 3.18
CA ILE A 197 6.45 -34.49 2.81
C ILE A 197 6.83 -35.66 3.73
N ALA A 198 6.63 -35.50 5.05
CA ALA A 198 6.93 -36.55 6.03
C ALA A 198 6.08 -37.82 5.78
N VAL A 199 4.79 -37.67 5.52
CA VAL A 199 3.90 -38.79 5.16
C VAL A 199 4.35 -39.44 3.85
N THR A 200 4.74 -38.64 2.86
CA THR A 200 5.24 -39.15 1.57
C THR A 200 6.52 -39.98 1.75
N LEU A 201 7.41 -39.59 2.66
CA LEU A 201 8.60 -40.38 3.01
C LEU A 201 8.25 -41.72 3.65
N ILE A 202 7.24 -41.75 4.53
CA ILE A 202 6.75 -42.99 5.15
C ILE A 202 6.19 -43.93 4.07
N LEU A 203 5.31 -43.42 3.20
CA LEU A 203 4.68 -44.22 2.15
C LEU A 203 5.71 -44.77 1.15
N ASN A 204 6.64 -43.93 0.71
CA ASN A 204 7.71 -44.35 -0.19
C ASN A 204 8.65 -45.35 0.49
N GLY A 205 9.06 -45.08 1.74
CA GLY A 205 9.86 -46.01 2.52
C GLY A 205 9.17 -47.37 2.73
N GLY A 206 7.87 -47.37 3.03
CA GLY A 206 7.08 -48.59 3.21
C GLY A 206 6.91 -49.39 1.93
N PHE A 207 6.67 -48.71 0.81
CA PHE A 207 6.63 -49.37 -0.49
C PHE A 207 7.96 -50.02 -0.85
N GLN A 208 9.06 -49.30 -0.67
CA GLN A 208 10.42 -49.80 -0.89
C GLN A 208 10.76 -50.99 0.02
N TYR A 209 10.29 -50.96 1.28
CA TYR A 209 10.49 -52.06 2.22
C TYR A 209 9.78 -53.35 1.79
N MET A 210 8.57 -53.23 1.21
CA MET A 210 7.79 -54.40 0.74
C MET A 210 8.37 -55.06 -0.50
N ILE A 211 9.05 -54.30 -1.37
CA ILE A 211 9.65 -54.83 -2.61
C ILE A 211 11.10 -55.28 -2.42
N ALA A 212 11.80 -54.79 -1.40
CA ALA A 212 13.19 -55.13 -1.12
C ALA A 212 13.30 -56.53 -0.49
N SER A 213 14.30 -57.30 -0.91
CA SER A 213 14.59 -58.59 -0.29
C SER A 213 15.27 -58.35 1.08
N TYR A 214 14.98 -59.22 2.07
CA TYR A 214 15.34 -59.02 3.49
C TYR A 214 16.85 -58.86 3.78
N ARG A 215 17.72 -59.08 2.78
CA ARG A 215 19.18 -59.07 2.89
C ARG A 215 19.87 -57.96 2.10
N ASP A 216 19.12 -57.11 1.42
CA ASP A 216 19.67 -56.05 0.56
C ASP A 216 19.83 -54.72 1.31
N GLU A 217 20.81 -53.91 0.91
CA GLU A 217 21.01 -52.54 1.41
C GLU A 217 19.79 -51.64 1.19
N GLU A 218 18.95 -51.96 0.20
CA GLU A 218 17.69 -51.27 -0.05
C GLU A 218 16.67 -51.46 1.08
N HIS A 219 16.67 -52.62 1.75
CA HIS A 219 15.76 -52.91 2.85
C HIS A 219 16.07 -52.06 4.10
N THR A 220 17.36 -51.87 4.42
CA THR A 220 17.78 -51.00 5.54
C THR A 220 17.57 -49.52 5.23
N SER A 221 17.80 -49.10 3.98
CA SER A 221 17.51 -47.74 3.50
C SER A 221 16.01 -47.42 3.56
N ALA A 222 15.16 -48.37 3.16
CA ALA A 222 13.71 -48.24 3.24
C ALA A 222 13.23 -48.08 4.70
N LEU A 223 13.77 -48.89 5.61
CA LEU A 223 13.47 -48.80 7.04
C LEU A 223 13.89 -47.45 7.63
N SER A 224 15.04 -46.93 7.21
CA SER A 224 15.53 -45.61 7.60
C SER A 224 14.60 -44.48 7.13
N LYS A 225 14.13 -44.51 5.87
CA LYS A 225 13.17 -43.54 5.33
C LYS A 225 11.84 -43.54 6.10
N MET A 226 11.32 -44.72 6.44
CA MET A 226 10.12 -44.82 7.28
C MET A 226 10.36 -44.25 8.67
N THR A 227 11.49 -44.58 9.29
CA THR A 227 11.85 -44.12 10.63
C THR A 227 11.94 -42.59 10.67
N TYR A 228 12.66 -41.98 9.73
CA TYR A 228 12.75 -40.52 9.62
C TYR A 228 11.39 -39.87 9.33
N GLY A 229 10.56 -40.47 8.46
CA GLY A 229 9.22 -39.96 8.18
C GLY A 229 8.32 -39.96 9.42
N ILE A 230 8.35 -41.02 10.23
CA ILE A 230 7.58 -41.12 11.47
C ILE A 230 8.05 -40.07 12.49
N PHE A 231 9.36 -39.95 12.73
CA PHE A 231 9.89 -38.94 13.64
C PHE A 231 9.59 -37.51 13.18
N ALA A 232 9.76 -37.23 11.89
CA ALA A 232 9.42 -35.93 11.30
C ALA A 232 7.93 -35.60 11.50
N THR A 233 7.03 -36.56 11.29
CA THR A 233 5.59 -36.37 11.49
C THR A 233 5.26 -36.04 12.94
N LEU A 234 5.87 -36.74 13.91
CA LEU A 234 5.67 -36.46 15.33
C LEU A 234 6.16 -35.05 15.73
N ILE A 235 7.34 -34.66 15.26
CA ILE A 235 7.91 -33.34 15.52
C ILE A 235 7.03 -32.24 14.91
N ILE A 236 6.60 -32.41 13.65
CA ILE A 236 5.74 -31.45 12.95
C ILE A 236 4.38 -31.32 13.64
N ALA A 237 3.77 -32.43 14.06
CA ALA A 237 2.50 -32.40 14.78
C ALA A 237 2.63 -31.69 16.14
N GLY A 238 3.71 -31.94 16.88
CA GLY A 238 4.00 -31.27 18.15
C GLY A 238 4.19 -29.76 17.99
N LEU A 239 4.98 -29.33 17.00
CA LEU A 239 5.20 -27.92 16.70
C LEU A 239 3.91 -27.25 16.20
N PHE A 240 3.13 -27.92 15.35
CA PHE A 240 1.84 -27.41 14.90
C PHE A 240 0.87 -27.18 16.07
N ALA A 241 0.80 -28.11 17.02
CA ALA A 241 0.01 -27.96 18.23
C ALA A 241 0.50 -26.80 19.11
N PHE A 242 1.82 -26.70 19.29
CA PHE A 242 2.44 -25.59 20.04
C PHE A 242 2.10 -24.23 19.42
N PHE A 243 2.31 -24.04 18.11
CA PHE A 243 1.98 -22.79 17.43
C PHE A 243 0.48 -22.49 17.46
N THR A 244 -0.37 -23.51 17.44
CA THR A 244 -1.82 -23.34 17.58
C THR A 244 -2.21 -22.85 18.97
N LEU A 245 -1.55 -23.35 20.03
CA LEU A 245 -1.74 -22.87 21.40
C LEU A 245 -1.24 -21.44 21.57
N VAL A 246 -0.04 -21.13 21.06
CA VAL A 246 0.53 -19.78 21.10
C VAL A 246 -0.38 -18.78 20.38
N LEU A 247 -0.89 -19.13 19.20
CA LEU A 247 -1.84 -18.29 18.46
C LEU A 247 -3.16 -18.07 19.21
N ARG A 248 -3.62 -19.06 19.98
CA ARG A 248 -4.83 -18.96 20.81
C ARG A 248 -4.64 -18.08 22.05
N GLU A 249 -3.41 -17.94 22.52
CA GLU A 249 -3.08 -17.15 23.72
C GLU A 249 -2.79 -15.68 23.38
N ILE A 250 -2.43 -15.41 22.11
CA ILE A 250 -2.12 -14.06 21.60
C ILE A 250 -3.35 -13.36 20.97
N GLY A 251 -4.28 -14.11 20.38
CA GLY A 251 -5.52 -13.58 19.77
C GLY A 251 -6.74 -13.73 20.67
#